data_AF-A0A0A0DQC4-F1
#
_entry.id   AF-A0A0A0DQC4-F1
#
_cell.length_a   1.000
_cell.length_b   1.000
_cell.length_c   1.000
_cell.angle_alpha   90.00
_cell.angle_beta   90.00
_cell.angle_gamma   90.00
#
_symmetry.space_group_name_H-M   'P 1'
#
loop_
_entity.id
_entity.type
_entity.pdbx_description
1 polymer ?
#
loop_
_entity_poly.entity_id
_entity_poly.type
_entity_poly.pdbx_seq_one_letter_code
_entity_poly.pdbx_strand_id
1 'polypeptide(L)'
;MDVMRQHTSPMPSHPIPASRGEELERDFLAYLNMISQNKARLLPPGFLADYQAFGWIEMRNGVPCPTDAGMQAARHMSKPPHHAAARR
;
A
#
# COMPACT_ATOMS: atom_id res chain seq x y z
N MET A 1 -18.30 4.41 41.14
CA MET A 1 -18.21 5.58 40.26
C MET A 1 -16.87 5.49 39.55
N ASP A 2 -16.96 5.35 38.23
CA ASP A 2 -15.93 5.34 37.19
C ASP A 2 -14.72 6.27 37.46
N VAL A 3 -13.52 5.90 36.98
CA VAL A 3 -12.94 6.51 35.76
C VAL A 3 -11.97 5.52 35.10
N MET A 4 -12.34 5.03 33.94
CA MET A 4 -11.45 4.31 33.02
C MET A 4 -10.30 5.23 32.60
N ARG A 5 -9.07 4.88 32.99
CA ARG A 5 -7.86 5.54 32.46
C ARG A 5 -7.76 5.20 30.98
N GLN A 6 -8.06 6.20 30.14
CA GLN A 6 -7.87 6.15 28.70
C GLN A 6 -6.40 5.86 28.39
N HIS A 7 -6.11 4.62 28.01
CA HIS A 7 -4.87 4.26 27.35
C HIS A 7 -5.03 4.68 25.88
N THR A 8 -4.71 5.94 25.59
CA THR A 8 -4.55 6.38 24.21
C THR A 8 -3.31 5.67 23.69
N SER A 9 -3.48 4.57 22.97
CA SER A 9 -2.39 3.95 22.21
C SER A 9 -1.80 5.01 21.30
N PRO A 10 -0.53 5.44 21.48
CA PRO A 10 0.12 6.21 20.44
C PRO A 10 0.22 5.30 19.23
N MET A 11 -0.37 5.70 18.10
CA MET A 11 -0.05 5.04 16.83
C MET A 11 1.48 5.00 16.72
N PRO A 12 2.08 3.83 16.55
CA PRO A 12 3.52 3.77 16.36
C PRO A 12 3.86 4.45 15.05
N SER A 13 4.35 5.69 15.11
CA SER A 13 5.07 6.36 14.03
C SER A 13 6.45 5.72 13.88
N HIS A 14 6.50 4.40 13.68
CA HIS A 14 7.73 3.74 13.28
C HIS A 14 8.01 4.13 11.84
N PRO A 15 9.19 4.72 11.54
CA PRO A 15 9.60 4.87 10.16
C PRO A 15 9.58 3.50 9.52
N ILE A 16 8.85 3.37 8.40
CA ILE A 16 8.81 2.14 7.62
C ILE A 16 10.26 1.82 7.26
N PRO A 17 10.86 0.72 7.76
CA PRO A 17 12.22 0.38 7.37
C PRO A 17 12.30 0.34 5.84
N ALA A 18 13.39 0.81 5.23
CA ALA A 18 13.50 0.96 3.78
C ALA A 18 13.07 -0.30 3.01
N SER A 19 13.37 -1.48 3.56
CA SER A 19 12.95 -2.79 3.03
C SER A 19 11.43 -3.02 3.07
N ARG A 20 10.72 -2.52 4.08
CA ARG A 20 9.26 -2.60 4.20
C ARG A 20 8.58 -1.67 3.21
N GLY A 21 9.20 -0.55 2.84
CA GLY A 21 8.72 0.31 1.76
C GLY A 21 8.68 -0.45 0.44
N GLU A 22 9.80 -1.05 0.04
CA GLU A 22 9.89 -1.86 -1.19
C GLU A 22 8.95 -3.07 -1.19
N GLU A 23 8.74 -3.72 -0.03
CA GLU A 23 7.76 -4.79 0.12
C GLU A 23 6.33 -4.29 -0.11
N LEU A 24 5.97 -3.13 0.44
CA LEU A 24 4.64 -2.52 0.25
C LEU A 24 4.41 -2.16 -1.23
N GLU A 25 5.43 -1.62 -1.90
CA GLU A 25 5.36 -1.31 -3.33
C GLU A 25 5.14 -2.57 -4.17
N ARG A 26 5.89 -3.64 -3.90
CA ARG A 26 5.76 -4.92 -4.59
C ARG A 26 4.40 -5.56 -4.38
N ASP A 27 3.90 -5.55 -3.15
CA ASP A 27 2.61 -6.12 -2.79
C ASP A 27 1.47 -5.34 -3.44
N PHE A 28 1.56 -4.01 -3.51
CA PHE A 28 0.58 -3.19 -4.21
C PHE A 28 0.56 -3.46 -5.72
N LEU A 29 1.72 -3.57 -6.37
CA LEU A 29 1.81 -3.94 -7.79
C LEU A 29 1.25 -5.35 -8.04
N ALA A 30 1.51 -6.31 -7.15
CA ALA A 30 0.95 -7.64 -7.23
C ALA A 30 -0.58 -7.64 -7.12
N TYR A 31 -1.13 -6.79 -6.24
CA TYR A 31 -2.57 -6.57 -6.12
C TYR A 31 -3.17 -5.98 -7.40
N LEU A 32 -2.56 -4.94 -7.99
CA LEU A 32 -3.02 -4.36 -9.26
C LEU A 32 -3.03 -5.39 -10.40
N ASN A 33 -1.98 -6.20 -10.51
CA ASN A 33 -1.92 -7.26 -11.51
C ASN A 33 -2.98 -8.34 -11.25
N MET A 34 -3.24 -8.68 -9.98
CA MET A 34 -4.27 -9.64 -9.60
C MET A 34 -5.67 -9.17 -10.03
N ILE A 35 -6.06 -7.93 -9.71
CA ILE A 35 -7.37 -7.39 -10.09
C ILE A 35 -7.49 -7.24 -11.62
N SER A 36 -6.42 -6.84 -12.31
CA SER A 36 -6.39 -6.76 -13.78
C SER A 36 -6.58 -8.12 -14.45
N GLN A 37 -6.14 -9.20 -13.80
CA GLN A 37 -6.30 -10.57 -14.29
C GLN A 37 -7.58 -11.25 -13.77
N ASN A 38 -8.42 -10.52 -13.01
CA ASN A 38 -9.60 -11.05 -12.32
C ASN A 38 -9.29 -12.33 -11.51
N LYS A 39 -8.11 -12.38 -10.88
CA LYS A 39 -7.68 -13.51 -10.05
C LYS A 39 -8.07 -13.28 -8.59
N ALA A 40 -8.56 -14.31 -7.93
CA ALA A 40 -8.67 -14.31 -6.48
C ALA A 40 -7.33 -14.76 -5.88
N ARG A 41 -6.66 -13.89 -5.11
CA ARG A 41 -5.50 -14.25 -4.30
C ARG A 41 -5.74 -13.79 -2.86
N LEU A 42 -5.23 -14.56 -1.92
CA LEU A 42 -5.17 -14.13 -0.53
C LEU A 42 -4.20 -12.95 -0.41
N LEU A 43 -4.71 -11.83 0.08
CA LEU A 43 -3.90 -10.67 0.44
C LEU A 43 -3.23 -10.92 1.80
N PRO A 44 -2.03 -10.37 2.04
CA PRO A 44 -1.39 -10.44 3.34
C PRO A 44 -2.30 -9.90 4.46
N PRO A 45 -2.21 -10.46 5.68
CA PRO A 45 -2.89 -9.88 6.84
C PRO A 45 -2.50 -8.41 7.02
N GLY A 46 -3.49 -7.54 7.24
CA GLY A 46 -3.24 -6.10 7.41
C GLY A 46 -3.03 -5.32 6.12
N PHE A 47 -2.93 -5.98 4.95
CA PHE A 47 -2.78 -5.32 3.65
C PHE A 47 -3.80 -4.19 3.49
N LEU A 48 -5.10 -4.51 3.51
CA LEU A 48 -6.13 -3.49 3.27
C LEU A 48 -6.04 -2.30 4.23
N ALA A 49 -5.77 -2.54 5.52
CA ALA A 49 -5.64 -1.48 6.51
C ALA A 49 -4.44 -0.57 6.21
N ASP A 50 -3.28 -1.15 5.89
CA ASP A 50 -2.06 -0.41 5.58
C ASP A 50 -2.24 0.44 4.31
N TYR A 51 -2.75 -0.13 3.21
CA TYR A 51 -2.93 0.62 1.95
C TYR A 51 -4.09 1.61 1.98
N GLN A 52 -5.09 1.40 2.84
CA GLN A 52 -6.11 2.41 3.14
C GLN A 52 -5.50 3.58 3.93
N ALA A 53 -4.61 3.31 4.89
CA ALA A 53 -3.91 4.35 5.65
C ALA A 53 -3.01 5.22 4.75
N PHE A 54 -2.43 4.63 3.70
CA PHE A 54 -1.70 5.37 2.66
C PHE A 54 -2.62 6.09 1.64
N GLY A 55 -3.94 5.84 1.69
CA GLY A 55 -4.89 6.38 0.72
C GLY A 55 -4.76 5.79 -0.68
N TRP A 56 -4.10 4.64 -0.83
CA TRP A 56 -3.87 3.97 -2.13
C TRP A 56 -5.00 3.03 -2.52
N ILE A 57 -5.77 2.56 -1.54
CA ILE A 57 -6.94 1.71 -1.73
C ILE A 57 -8.12 2.33 -0.99
N GLU A 58 -9.30 2.25 -1.59
CA GLU A 58 -10.57 2.60 -0.97
C GLU A 58 -11.56 1.43 -1.10
N MET A 59 -12.56 1.37 -0.22
CA MET A 59 -13.64 0.39 -0.31
C MET A 59 -14.80 1.00 -1.07
N ARG A 60 -15.13 0.44 -2.24
CA ARG A 60 -16.31 0.84 -3.03
C ARG A 60 -17.27 -0.33 -3.07
N ASN A 61 -18.45 -0.15 -2.47
CA ASN A 61 -19.48 -1.19 -2.38
C ASN A 61 -18.97 -2.52 -1.75
N GLY A 62 -18.09 -2.43 -0.76
CA GLY A 62 -17.49 -3.60 -0.12
C GLY A 62 -16.37 -4.27 -0.92
N VAL A 63 -15.97 -3.69 -2.06
CA VAL A 63 -14.86 -4.17 -2.90
C VAL A 63 -13.66 -3.23 -2.73
N PRO A 64 -12.45 -3.74 -2.44
CA PRO A 64 -11.26 -2.91 -2.44
C PRO A 64 -10.94 -2.47 -3.87
N CYS A 65 -10.74 -1.17 -4.06
CA CYS A 65 -10.40 -0.55 -5.34
C CYS A 65 -9.18 0.37 -5.18
N PRO A 66 -8.24 0.38 -6.13
CA PRO A 66 -7.15 1.34 -6.12
C PRO A 66 -7.67 2.76 -6.38
N THR A 67 -7.13 3.73 -5.64
CA THR A 67 -7.41 5.16 -5.82
C THR A 67 -6.50 5.77 -6.88
N ASP A 68 -6.77 7.01 -7.28
CA ASP A 68 -5.84 7.76 -8.16
C ASP A 68 -4.46 7.96 -7.52
N ALA A 69 -4.40 8.12 -6.19
CA ALA A 69 -3.14 8.23 -5.46
C ALA A 69 -2.37 6.90 -5.50
N GLY A 70 -3.05 5.77 -5.30
CA GLY A 70 -2.45 4.45 -5.45
C GLY A 70 -1.95 4.20 -6.87
N MET A 71 -2.76 4.51 -7.89
CA MET A 71 -2.37 4.38 -9.30
C MET A 71 -1.19 5.27 -9.67
N GLN A 72 -1.11 6.49 -9.13
CA GLN A 72 0.07 7.35 -9.30
C GLN A 72 1.29 6.72 -8.63
N ALA A 73 1.18 6.27 -7.38
CA ALA A 73 2.27 5.61 -6.66
C ALA A 73 2.84 4.43 -7.48
N ALA A 74 1.98 3.54 -7.98
CA ALA A 74 2.39 2.42 -8.84
C ALA A 74 3.11 2.84 -10.13
N ARG A 75 2.74 3.98 -10.74
CA ARG A 75 3.43 4.52 -11.93
C ARG A 75 4.84 5.00 -11.61
N HIS A 76 5.06 5.54 -10.41
CA HIS A 76 6.40 5.93 -9.95
C HIS A 76 7.28 4.71 -9.67
N MET A 77 6.68 3.62 -9.18
CA MET A 77 7.36 2.34 -8.89
C MET A 77 7.69 1.53 -10.15
N SER A 78 6.86 1.64 -11.19
CA SER A 78 7.05 0.91 -12.47
C SER A 78 8.10 1.54 -13.38
N LYS A 79 8.71 2.67 -13.00
CA LYS A 79 9.81 3.24 -13.78
C LYS A 79 11.01 2.31 -13.65
N PRO A 80 11.54 1.77 -14.77
CA PRO A 80 12.80 1.05 -14.70
C PRO A 80 13.84 1.98 -14.08
N PRO A 81 14.76 1.46 -13.26
CA PRO A 81 15.86 2.26 -12.74
C PRO A 81 16.51 2.92 -13.94
N HIS A 82 16.53 4.26 -13.93
CA HIS A 82 17.05 5.08 -15.01
C HIS A 82 18.59 5.04 -15.01
N HIS A 83 19.17 3.84 -14.93
CA HIS A 83 20.60 3.56 -15.13
C HIS A 83 20.85 3.19 -16.60
N ALA A 84 20.48 4.08 -17.51
CA ALA A 84 21.04 4.09 -18.85
C ALA A 84 20.85 5.49 -19.46
N ALA A 85 21.43 6.49 -18.83
CA ALA A 85 21.98 7.58 -19.62
C ALA A 85 23.11 6.98 -20.47
N ALA A 86 22.74 6.37 -21.60
CA ALA A 86 23.65 6.09 -22.69
C ALA A 86 24.10 7.45 -23.23
N ARG A 87 25.10 8.04 -22.56
CA ARG A 87 25.92 9.10 -23.12
C ARG A 87 26.59 8.50 -24.35
N ARG A 88 26.09 8.88 -25.52
CA ARG A 88 26.83 8.78 -26.77
C ARG A 88 27.98 9.77 -26.76
#